data_AF-A0A450VER0-F1
#
_entry.id   AF-A0A450VER0-F1
#
_cell.length_a   1.000
_cell.length_b   1.000
_cell.length_c   1.000
_cell.angle_alpha   90.00
_cell.angle_beta   90.00
_cell.angle_gamma   90.00
#
_symmetry.space_group_name_H-M   'P 1'
#
loop_
_entity.id
_entity.type
_entity.pdbx_description
1 polymer ?
#
loop_
_entity_poly.entity_id
_entity_poly.type
_entity_poly.pdbx_seq_one_letter_code
_entity_poly.pdbx_strand_id
1 'polypeptide(L)'
;MTESSHVIKSPLDYLDQLMKQEHLSSDYQLSKHLGVSRQLVSNWRHHRAIMDPYHCWKLADALDVDEREIEAAANYQRDKVDKKREYWLSKWQELIGIDSD
;
A
#
# COMPACT_ATOMS: atom_id res chain seq x y z
N MET A 1 14.06 -22.92 5.05
CA MET A 1 13.21 -22.02 5.84
C MET A 1 13.15 -20.72 5.06
N THR A 2 12.05 -20.46 4.35
CA THR A 2 11.92 -19.31 3.46
C THR A 2 11.62 -18.06 4.27
N GLU A 3 12.68 -17.35 4.68
CA GLU A 3 12.64 -15.92 4.99
C GLU A 3 12.04 -15.20 3.77
N SER A 4 10.72 -15.02 3.76
CA SER A 4 10.07 -14.16 2.77
C SER A 4 10.32 -12.72 3.19
N SER A 5 11.54 -12.27 2.94
CA SER A 5 11.93 -10.86 3.00
C SER A 5 10.90 -10.07 2.19
N HIS A 6 10.06 -9.28 2.88
CA HIS A 6 9.16 -8.36 2.20
C HIS A 6 10.04 -7.25 1.63
N VAL A 7 10.42 -7.40 0.35
CA VAL A 7 11.33 -6.49 -0.37
C VAL A 7 10.73 -5.08 -0.50
N ILE A 8 9.41 -4.95 -0.37
CA ILE A 8 8.65 -3.72 -0.51
C ILE A 8 7.45 -3.73 0.45
N LYS A 9 7.08 -2.55 0.93
CA LYS A 9 5.87 -2.34 1.71
C LYS A 9 4.62 -2.52 0.84
N SER A 10 3.63 -3.28 1.29
CA SER A 10 2.37 -3.49 0.58
C SER A 10 1.36 -2.37 0.89
N PRO A 11 0.32 -2.17 0.05
CA PRO A 11 -0.81 -1.29 0.39
C PRO A 11 -1.44 -1.56 1.76
N LEU A 12 -1.42 -2.82 2.26
CA LEU A 12 -1.94 -3.16 3.58
C LEU A 12 -1.05 -2.62 4.71
N ASP A 13 0.26 -2.61 4.52
CA ASP A 13 1.18 -2.04 5.49
C ASP A 13 0.99 -0.52 5.61
N TYR A 14 0.57 0.16 4.54
CA TYR A 14 0.18 1.58 4.60
C TYR A 14 -1.13 1.78 5.34
N LEU A 15 -2.12 0.90 5.15
CA LEU A 15 -3.34 0.93 5.98
C LEU A 15 -3.01 0.74 7.46
N ASP A 16 -2.10 -0.17 7.80
CA ASP A 16 -1.67 -0.40 9.17
C ASP A 16 -0.86 0.78 9.73
N GLN A 17 -0.03 1.43 8.91
CA GLN A 17 0.62 2.68 9.31
C GLN A 17 -0.42 3.75 9.63
N LEU A 18 -1.42 3.95 8.77
CA LEU A 18 -2.44 4.96 8.98
C LEU A 18 -3.23 4.68 10.25
N MET A 19 -3.60 3.41 10.50
CA MET A 19 -4.27 3.03 11.74
C MET A 19 -3.43 3.37 12.98
N LYS A 20 -2.11 3.18 12.93
CA LYS A 20 -1.21 3.54 14.03
C LYS A 20 -1.10 5.05 14.21
N GLN A 21 -0.93 5.81 13.12
CA GLN A 21 -0.80 7.27 13.13
C GLN A 21 -2.07 7.94 13.69
N GLU A 22 -3.23 7.49 13.24
CA GLU A 22 -4.53 8.07 13.58
C GLU A 22 -5.18 7.39 14.81
N HIS A 23 -4.45 6.50 15.49
CA HIS A 23 -4.91 5.74 16.66
C HIS A 23 -6.24 4.98 16.44
N LEU A 24 -6.42 4.41 15.25
CA LEU A 24 -7.61 3.64 14.88
C LEU A 24 -7.45 2.19 15.34
N SER A 25 -8.46 1.64 16.02
CA SER A 25 -8.43 0.28 16.56
C SER A 25 -9.25 -0.72 15.76
N SER A 26 -9.86 -0.30 14.65
CA SER A 26 -10.71 -1.16 13.82
C SER A 26 -10.75 -0.75 12.35
N ASP A 27 -10.95 -1.73 11.47
CA ASP A 27 -11.22 -1.50 10.04
C ASP A 27 -12.48 -0.64 9.82
N TYR A 28 -13.41 -0.65 10.78
CA TYR A 28 -14.57 0.24 10.72
C TYR A 28 -14.15 1.71 10.84
N GLN A 29 -13.33 2.04 11.84
CA GLN A 29 -12.80 3.39 12.00
C GLN A 29 -11.93 3.80 10.81
N LEU A 30 -11.07 2.90 10.32
CA LEU A 30 -10.29 3.10 9.09
C LEU A 30 -11.18 3.42 7.90
N SER A 31 -12.26 2.65 7.69
CA SER A 31 -13.20 2.89 6.59
C SER A 31 -13.88 4.26 6.69
N LYS A 32 -14.19 4.73 7.91
CA LYS A 32 -14.78 6.04 8.14
C LYS A 32 -13.78 7.16 7.92
N HIS A 33 -12.55 6.99 8.41
CA HIS A 33 -11.45 7.95 8.22
C HIS A 33 -11.14 8.13 6.73
N LEU A 34 -10.98 7.03 5.98
CA LEU A 34 -10.76 7.06 4.54
C LEU A 34 -12.02 7.35 3.71
N GLY A 35 -13.20 7.49 4.32
CA GLY A 35 -14.46 7.70 3.60
C GLY A 35 -14.75 6.64 2.53
N VAL A 36 -14.49 5.36 2.83
CA VAL A 36 -14.74 4.20 1.95
C VAL A 36 -15.70 3.21 2.61
N SER A 37 -16.19 2.22 1.86
CA SER A 37 -17.01 1.17 2.44
C SER A 37 -16.18 0.18 3.28
N ARG A 38 -16.79 -0.38 4.34
CA ARG A 38 -16.18 -1.47 5.12
C ARG A 38 -15.85 -2.70 4.27
N GLN A 39 -16.70 -2.99 3.27
CA GLN A 39 -16.51 -4.12 2.36
C GLN A 39 -15.25 -3.94 1.51
N LEU A 40 -14.95 -2.71 1.08
CA LEU A 40 -13.74 -2.41 0.32
C LEU A 40 -12.48 -2.63 1.17
N VAL A 41 -12.46 -2.13 2.41
CA VAL A 41 -11.36 -2.38 3.36
C VAL A 41 -11.19 -3.89 3.60
N SER A 42 -12.28 -4.62 3.84
CA SER A 42 -12.23 -6.08 4.00
C SER A 42 -11.69 -6.79 2.74
N ASN A 43 -12.07 -6.32 1.55
CA ASN A 43 -11.57 -6.88 0.29
C ASN A 43 -10.06 -6.67 0.14
N TRP A 44 -9.53 -5.51 0.52
CA TRP A 44 -8.08 -5.29 0.57
C TRP A 44 -7.41 -6.22 1.59
N ARG A 45 -7.88 -6.23 2.84
CA ARG A 45 -7.33 -7.04 3.94
C ARG A 45 -7.25 -8.53 3.63
N HIS A 46 -8.17 -9.04 2.82
CA HIS A 46 -8.22 -10.46 2.43
C HIS A 46 -7.73 -10.71 0.99
N HIS A 47 -7.03 -9.74 0.37
CA HIS A 47 -6.48 -9.84 -0.98
C HIS A 47 -7.52 -10.20 -2.07
N ARG A 48 -8.80 -9.84 -1.85
CA ARG A 48 -9.90 -10.02 -2.82
C ARG A 48 -10.00 -8.85 -3.81
N ALA A 49 -9.36 -7.73 -3.48
CA ALA A 49 -9.20 -6.58 -4.35
C ALA A 49 -7.79 -6.00 -4.20
N ILE A 50 -7.28 -5.44 -5.28
CA ILE A 50 -6.06 -4.64 -5.27
C ILE A 50 -6.48 -3.18 -5.12
N MET A 51 -5.74 -2.40 -4.34
CA MET A 51 -5.98 -0.96 -4.21
C MET A 51 -5.75 -0.28 -5.56
N ASP A 52 -6.76 0.44 -6.05
CA ASP A 52 -6.65 1.20 -7.29
C ASP A 52 -5.91 2.54 -7.04
N PRO A 53 -5.48 3.26 -8.10
CA PRO A 53 -4.74 4.51 -7.94
C PRO A 53 -5.47 5.56 -7.12
N TYR A 54 -6.79 5.72 -7.30
CA TYR A 54 -7.58 6.69 -6.55
C TYR A 54 -7.50 6.43 -5.03
N HIS A 55 -7.59 5.17 -4.62
CA HIS A 55 -7.48 4.81 -3.21
C HIS A 55 -6.04 4.83 -2.69
N CYS A 56 -5.03 4.59 -3.54
CA CYS A 56 -3.63 4.79 -3.19
C CYS A 56 -3.35 6.25 -2.83
N TRP A 57 -3.80 7.18 -3.69
CA TRP A 57 -3.64 8.62 -3.49
C TRP A 57 -4.39 9.10 -2.25
N LYS A 58 -5.62 8.63 -2.04
CA LYS A 58 -6.38 8.96 -0.83
C LYS A 58 -5.69 8.49 0.45
N LEU A 59 -5.04 7.33 0.41
CA LEU A 59 -4.25 6.82 1.53
C LEU A 59 -2.97 7.63 1.72
N ALA A 60 -2.34 8.08 0.63
CA ALA A 60 -1.17 8.94 0.67
C ALA A 60 -1.47 10.30 1.30
N ASP A 61 -2.57 10.95 0.89
CA ASP A 61 -3.06 12.21 1.46
C ASP A 61 -3.26 12.09 2.98
N ALA A 62 -3.78 10.95 3.45
CA ALA A 62 -4.01 10.70 4.88
C ALA A 62 -2.72 10.41 5.66
N LEU A 63 -1.67 9.92 4.99
CA LEU A 63 -0.39 9.56 5.58
C LEU A 63 0.68 10.65 5.46
N ASP A 64 0.43 11.71 4.68
CA ASP A 64 1.42 12.74 4.33
C ASP A 64 2.69 12.13 3.71
N VAL A 65 2.50 11.21 2.76
CA VAL A 65 3.57 10.56 1.98
C VAL A 65 3.34 10.78 0.49
N ASP A 66 4.37 10.55 -0.32
CA ASP A 66 4.26 10.64 -1.77
C ASP A 66 3.30 9.57 -2.31
N GLU A 67 2.28 10.00 -3.05
CA GLU A 67 1.25 9.13 -3.61
C GLU A 67 1.80 8.05 -4.54
N ARG A 68 2.92 8.34 -5.20
CA ARG A 68 3.58 7.44 -6.14
C ARG A 68 4.19 6.24 -5.41
N GLU A 69 4.51 6.38 -4.11
CA GLU A 69 5.07 5.31 -3.30
C GLU A 69 4.04 4.17 -3.16
N ILE A 70 2.83 4.52 -2.71
CA ILE A 70 1.75 3.55 -2.50
C ILE A 70 1.28 2.98 -3.84
N GLU A 71 1.22 3.81 -4.89
CA GLU A 71 0.87 3.34 -6.22
C GLU A 71 1.91 2.35 -6.78
N ALA A 72 3.21 2.60 -6.60
CA ALA A 72 4.26 1.67 -7.00
C ALA A 72 4.14 0.32 -6.25
N ALA A 73 3.87 0.35 -4.95
CA ALA A 73 3.62 -0.84 -4.15
C ALA A 73 2.38 -1.63 -4.62
N ALA A 74 1.27 -0.94 -4.91
CA ALA A 74 0.05 -1.58 -5.42
C ALA A 74 0.27 -2.21 -6.80
N ASN A 75 1.03 -1.53 -7.66
CA ASN A 75 1.40 -2.05 -8.98
C ASN A 75 2.33 -3.27 -8.89
N TYR A 76 3.33 -3.24 -8.00
CA TYR A 76 4.20 -4.39 -7.73
C TYR A 76 3.40 -5.64 -7.34
N GLN A 77 2.38 -5.47 -6.49
CA GLN A 77 1.49 -6.55 -6.06
C GLN A 77 0.58 -7.04 -7.20
N ARG A 78 0.16 -6.13 -8.09
CA ARG A 78 -0.76 -6.41 -9.20
C ARG A 78 -0.12 -7.16 -10.34
N ASP A 79 1.09 -6.75 -10.73
CA ASP A 79 1.74 -7.26 -11.92
C ASP A 79 2.25 -8.68 -11.70
N LYS A 80 1.98 -9.56 -12.66
CA LYS A 80 2.42 -10.96 -12.65
C LYS A 80 3.68 -11.21 -13.49
N VAL A 81 4.18 -10.18 -14.16
CA VAL A 81 5.36 -10.25 -15.02
C VAL A 81 6.56 -9.74 -14.23
N ASP A 82 7.57 -10.59 -14.04
CA ASP A 82 8.73 -10.29 -13.19
C ASP A 82 9.41 -8.97 -13.54
N LYS A 83 9.66 -8.71 -14.83
CA LYS A 83 10.24 -7.43 -15.29
C LYS A 83 9.42 -6.19 -14.91
N LYS A 84 8.09 -6.32 -14.89
CA LYS A 84 7.22 -5.21 -14.45
C LYS A 84 7.27 -5.04 -12.94
N ARG A 85 7.31 -6.14 -12.20
CA ARG A 85 7.50 -6.11 -10.74
C ARG A 85 8.83 -5.45 -10.37
N GLU A 86 9.93 -5.83 -11.02
CA GLU A 86 11.24 -5.21 -10.86
C GLU A 86 11.19 -3.69 -11.12
N TYR A 87 10.50 -3.27 -12.19
CA TYR A 87 10.30 -1.84 -12.48
C TYR A 87 9.58 -1.10 -11.34
N TRP A 88 8.46 -1.65 -10.83
CA TRP A 88 7.72 -1.02 -9.75
C TRP A 88 8.48 -1.02 -8.42
N LEU A 89 9.23 -2.09 -8.15
CA LEU A 89 10.12 -2.15 -6.98
C LEU A 89 11.18 -1.04 -7.04
N SER A 90 11.85 -0.88 -8.18
CA SER A 90 12.82 0.20 -8.39
C SER A 90 12.19 1.58 -8.17
N LYS A 91 10.98 1.81 -8.69
CA LYS A 91 10.27 3.07 -8.46
C LYS A 91 9.92 3.33 -7.01
N TRP A 92 9.50 2.29 -6.30
CA TRP A 92 9.23 2.43 -4.88
C TRP A 92 10.50 2.75 -4.08
N GLN A 93 11.60 2.05 -4.34
CA GLN A 93 12.89 2.27 -3.68
C GLN A 93 13.40 3.71 -3.88
N GLU A 94 13.33 4.22 -5.11
CA GLU A 94 13.65 5.61 -5.48
C GLU A 94 12.84 6.62 -4.64
N LEU A 95 11.54 6.37 -4.47
CA LEU A 95 10.63 7.30 -3.77
C LEU A 95 10.84 7.33 -2.26
N ILE A 96 11.21 6.20 -1.64
CA ILE A 96 11.46 6.14 -0.19
C ILE A 96 12.90 6.46 0.19
N GLY A 97 13.74 6.86 -0.77
CA GLY A 97 15.14 7.19 -0.54
C GLY A 97 16.02 5.98 -0.23
N ILE A 98 15.62 4.78 -0.68
CA ILE A 98 16.55 3.64 -0.79
C ILE A 98 17.19 3.75 -2.16
N ASP A 99 18.16 4.67 -2.29
CA ASP A 99 18.99 4.74 -3.48
C ASP A 99 19.71 3.39 -3.64
N SER A 100 19.50 2.76 -4.80
CA SER A 100 20.28 1.60 -5.21
C SER A 100 21.61 2.12 -5.74
N ASP A 101 22.66 2.01 -4.92
CA ASP A 101 24.06 2.15 -5.35
C ASP A 101 24.38 1.21 -6.53
#